data_AF-A0A9D2XXW8-F1
#
_entry.id   AF-A0A9D2XXW8-F1
#
_cell.length_a   1.000
_cell.length_b   1.000
_cell.length_c   1.000
_cell.angle_alpha   90.00
_cell.angle_beta   90.00
_cell.angle_gamma   90.00
#
_symmetry.space_group_name_H-M   'P 1'
#
loop_
_entity.id
_entity.type
_entity.pdbx_description
1 polymer ?
#
loop_
_entity_poly.entity_id
_entity_poly.type
_entity_poly.pdbx_seq_one_letter_code
_entity_poly.pdbx_strand_id
1 'polypeptide(L)'
;MRWARFWSLSNLDDLSAQNLKEETKKREWLASDLAKVVVFDYGKEDKDPIENVRFYSKSHPNKPIQIIKKKVSKLLPETFKEQQIRVYCKRTDETTLEAAKSAFKE
;
A
#
# COMPACT_ATOMS: atom_id res chain seq x y z
N MET A 1 25.62 -53.63 -17.70
CA MET A 1 26.00 -52.49 -16.85
C MET A 1 25.15 -51.27 -17.23
N ARG A 2 24.10 -50.94 -16.46
CA ARG A 2 23.20 -49.80 -16.69
C ARG A 2 22.87 -49.15 -15.34
N TRP A 3 23.78 -48.35 -14.80
CA TRP A 3 23.55 -47.65 -13.52
C TRP A 3 23.87 -46.14 -13.58
N ALA A 4 24.27 -45.60 -14.74
CA ALA A 4 24.77 -44.22 -14.86
C ALA A 4 23.72 -43.13 -15.18
N ARG A 5 22.41 -43.42 -15.18
CA ARG A 5 21.40 -42.44 -15.62
C ARG A 5 20.45 -41.91 -14.53
N PHE A 6 20.56 -42.38 -13.29
CA PHE A 6 19.55 -42.06 -12.27
C PHE A 6 19.82 -40.75 -11.48
N TRP A 7 21.03 -40.20 -11.54
CA TRP A 7 21.43 -39.02 -10.74
C TRP A 7 21.41 -37.67 -11.48
N SER A 8 21.05 -37.65 -12.77
CA SER A 8 21.09 -36.42 -13.58
C SER A 8 19.76 -35.64 -13.57
N LEU A 9 18.63 -36.31 -13.36
CA LEU A 9 17.30 -35.70 -13.49
C LEU A 9 16.83 -34.96 -12.24
N SER A 10 17.27 -35.34 -11.04
CA SER A 10 16.89 -34.67 -9.79
C SER A 10 17.46 -33.25 -9.64
N ASN A 11 18.64 -32.99 -10.22
CA ASN A 11 19.27 -31.67 -10.17
C ASN A 11 18.63 -30.66 -11.14
N LEU A 12 18.02 -31.13 -12.24
CA LEU A 12 17.39 -30.26 -13.24
C LEU A 12 16.09 -29.65 -12.71
N ASP A 13 15.31 -30.44 -11.96
CA ASP A 13 14.06 -30.00 -11.35
C ASP A 13 14.32 -28.98 -10.23
N ASP A 14 15.35 -29.20 -9.39
CA ASP A 14 15.74 -28.27 -8.33
C ASP A 14 16.30 -26.94 -8.87
N LEU A 15 17.11 -26.97 -9.94
CA LEU A 15 17.62 -25.76 -10.61
C LEU A 15 16.49 -24.97 -11.28
N SER A 16 15.51 -25.64 -11.89
CA SER A 16 14.34 -24.97 -12.50
C SER A 16 13.44 -24.34 -11.43
N ALA A 17 13.25 -25.01 -10.29
CA ALA A 17 12.47 -24.49 -9.17
C ALA A 17 13.15 -23.30 -8.49
N GLN A 18 14.49 -23.29 -8.39
CA GLN A 18 15.25 -22.15 -7.88
C GLN A 18 15.16 -20.94 -8.82
N ASN A 19 15.34 -21.15 -10.13
CA ASN A 19 15.19 -20.09 -11.14
C ASN A 19 13.76 -19.51 -11.16
N LEU A 20 12.74 -20.34 -11.03
CA LEU A 20 11.35 -19.88 -10.93
C LEU A 20 11.12 -19.02 -9.68
N LYS A 21 11.67 -19.43 -8.53
CA LYS A 21 11.58 -18.65 -7.28
C LYS A 21 12.31 -17.32 -7.39
N GLU A 22 13.48 -17.30 -8.03
CA GLU A 22 14.22 -16.06 -8.28
C GLU A 22 13.51 -15.15 -9.28
N GLU A 23 12.92 -15.70 -10.34
CA GLU A 23 12.09 -14.93 -11.28
C GLU A 23 10.83 -14.37 -10.61
N THR A 24 10.12 -15.16 -9.79
CA THR A 24 8.94 -14.66 -9.08
C THR A 24 9.31 -13.57 -8.10
N LYS A 25 10.40 -13.74 -7.35
CA LYS A 25 10.91 -12.72 -6.43
C LYS A 25 11.33 -11.46 -7.19
N LYS A 26 12.00 -11.60 -8.32
CA LYS A 26 12.38 -10.47 -9.20
C LYS A 26 11.15 -9.77 -9.78
N ARG A 27 10.11 -10.51 -10.17
CA ARG A 27 8.82 -9.97 -10.63
C ARG A 27 8.07 -9.26 -9.52
N GLU A 28 8.06 -9.80 -8.30
CA GLU A 28 7.50 -9.14 -7.12
C GLU A 28 8.23 -7.82 -6.82
N TRP A 29 9.57 -7.81 -6.88
CA TRP A 29 10.37 -6.61 -6.64
C TRP A 29 10.19 -5.57 -7.76
N LEU A 30 10.11 -6.03 -9.02
CA LEU A 30 9.80 -5.17 -10.17
C LEU A 30 8.38 -4.62 -10.12
N ALA A 31 7.40 -5.41 -9.67
CA ALA A 31 6.03 -4.98 -9.48
C ALA A 31 5.91 -3.99 -8.31
N SER A 32 6.65 -4.19 -7.21
CA SER A 32 6.65 -3.26 -6.07
C SER A 32 7.32 -1.93 -6.38
N ASP A 33 8.29 -1.90 -7.30
CA ASP A 33 8.89 -0.66 -7.80
C ASP A 33 7.93 0.15 -8.70
N LEU A 34 6.98 -0.53 -9.34
CA LEU A 34 6.04 0.09 -10.27
C LEU A 34 4.74 0.49 -9.58
N ALA A 35 4.27 -0.20 -8.55
CA ALA A 35 3.04 0.15 -7.83
C ALA A 35 3.31 0.39 -6.34
N LYS A 36 2.98 1.58 -5.84
CA LYS A 36 3.15 1.99 -4.45
C LYS A 36 1.81 2.36 -3.83
N VAL A 37 1.46 1.72 -2.73
CA VAL A 37 0.30 2.10 -1.92
C VAL A 37 0.75 3.08 -0.85
N VAL A 38 0.08 4.22 -0.76
CA VAL A 38 0.30 5.25 0.26
C VAL A 38 -0.97 5.39 1.07
N VAL A 39 -0.85 5.29 2.39
CA VAL A 39 -1.96 5.48 3.32
C VAL A 39 -1.85 6.89 3.89
N PHE A 40 -2.94 7.66 3.80
CA PHE A 40 -3.05 8.95 4.46
C PHE A 40 -4.07 8.82 5.57
N ASP A 41 -3.67 9.16 6.78
CA ASP A 41 -4.56 9.27 7.91
C ASP A 41 -4.18 10.46 8.79
N TYR A 42 -5.03 10.73 9.79
CA TYR A 42 -4.83 11.83 10.73
C TYR A 42 -3.94 11.43 11.93
N GLY A 43 -3.03 10.46 11.75
CA GLY A 43 -2.13 9.94 12.77
C GLY A 43 -2.80 8.95 13.73
N LYS A 44 -4.01 8.48 13.40
CA LYS A 44 -4.81 7.57 14.23
C LYS A 44 -5.67 6.62 13.39
N GLU A 45 -5.10 6.12 12.29
CA GLU A 45 -5.79 5.22 11.37
C GLU A 45 -7.15 5.83 10.92
N ASP A 46 -8.24 5.05 10.95
CA ASP A 46 -9.57 5.48 10.54
C ASP A 46 -10.35 6.28 11.61
N LYS A 47 -9.75 6.51 12.78
CA LYS A 47 -10.42 7.12 13.92
C LYS A 47 -10.21 8.63 13.97
N ASP A 48 -11.24 9.35 14.38
CA ASP A 48 -11.12 10.79 14.67
C ASP A 48 -10.11 10.99 15.82
N PRO A 49 -9.00 11.72 15.60
CA PRO A 49 -8.05 12.00 16.67
C PRO A 49 -8.64 12.89 17.77
N ILE A 50 -9.63 13.74 17.45
CA ILE A 50 -10.25 14.70 18.37
C ILE A 50 -11.17 14.02 19.39
N GLU A 51 -11.67 12.81 19.12
CA GLU A 51 -12.55 12.08 20.04
C GLU A 51 -11.93 11.87 21.42
N ASN A 52 -10.61 11.69 21.50
CA ASN A 52 -9.88 11.46 22.74
C ASN A 52 -9.27 12.75 23.33
N VAL A 53 -9.57 13.91 22.75
CA VAL A 53 -9.07 15.20 23.23
C VAL A 53 -10.02 15.80 24.27
N ARG A 54 -9.46 16.27 25.38
CA ARG A 54 -10.19 17.04 26.40
C ARG A 54 -9.89 18.52 26.21
N PHE A 55 -10.95 19.32 26.17
CA PHE A 55 -10.88 20.77 26.06
C PHE A 55 -11.27 21.40 27.40
N TYR A 56 -11.00 22.68 27.58
CA TYR A 56 -11.53 23.48 28.68
C TYR A 56 -12.07 24.81 28.13
N SER A 57 -12.99 25.42 28.86
CA SER A 57 -13.45 26.77 28.53
C SER A 57 -12.69 27.80 29.37
N LYS A 58 -12.56 29.02 28.84
CA LYS A 58 -11.89 30.12 29.57
C LYS A 58 -12.52 30.39 30.94
N SER A 59 -13.84 30.21 31.07
CA SER A 59 -14.55 30.40 32.34
C SER A 59 -14.33 29.26 33.34
N HIS A 60 -14.01 28.06 32.88
CA HIS A 60 -13.82 26.88 33.73
C HIS A 60 -12.58 26.07 33.30
N PRO A 61 -11.36 26.57 33.57
CA PRO A 61 -10.12 25.95 33.10
C PRO A 61 -9.88 24.55 33.69
N ASN A 62 -10.38 24.27 34.89
CA ASN A 62 -10.19 23.00 35.58
C ASN A 62 -11.29 21.96 35.26
N LYS A 63 -12.24 22.27 34.37
CA LYS A 63 -13.32 21.36 33.99
C LYS A 63 -13.09 20.83 32.57
N PRO A 64 -12.64 19.57 32.41
CA PRO A 64 -12.47 19.00 31.08
C PRO A 64 -13.84 18.76 30.42
N ILE A 65 -13.94 19.13 29.15
CA ILE A 65 -15.11 18.89 28.31
C ILE A 65 -14.71 18.13 27.05
N GLN A 66 -15.65 17.38 26.50
CA GLN A 66 -15.50 16.71 25.21
C GLN A 66 -16.33 17.46 24.18
N ILE A 67 -15.71 17.79 23.04
CA ILE A 67 -16.41 18.41 21.93
C ILE A 67 -16.77 17.32 20.93
N ILE A 68 -18.07 17.14 20.71
CA ILE A 68 -18.59 16.15 19.75
C ILE A 68 -18.56 16.78 18.36
N LYS A 69 -18.11 16.02 17.34
CA LYS A 69 -18.04 16.44 15.93
C LYS A 69 -19.26 17.22 15.42
N LYS A 70 -20.46 16.77 15.78
CA LYS A 70 -21.76 17.42 15.43
C LYS A 70 -21.88 18.87 15.90
N LYS A 71 -21.13 19.27 16.93
CA LYS A 71 -21.12 20.63 17.49
C LYS A 71 -20.09 21.56 16.83
N VAL A 72 -19.16 21.01 16.03
CA VAL A 72 -18.05 21.77 15.46
C VAL A 72 -18.43 22.34 14.09
N SER A 73 -18.67 21.46 13.12
CA SER A 73 -19.04 21.87 11.76
C SER A 73 -19.58 20.69 10.96
N LYS A 74 -20.47 20.96 10.01
CA LYS A 74 -20.94 19.99 9.01
C LYS A 74 -19.95 19.75 7.88
N LEU A 75 -18.90 20.57 7.77
CA LEU A 75 -17.88 20.50 6.72
C LEU A 75 -16.64 19.68 7.14
N LEU A 76 -16.72 18.96 8.26
CA LEU A 76 -15.61 18.11 8.70
C LEU A 76 -15.54 16.82 7.87
N PRO A 77 -14.33 16.28 7.62
CA PRO A 77 -14.16 14.99 6.96
C PRO A 77 -14.95 13.90 7.68
N GLU A 78 -15.68 13.07 6.94
CA GLU A 78 -16.37 11.90 7.51
C GLU A 78 -15.41 10.73 7.73
N THR A 79 -14.47 10.54 6.81
CA THR A 79 -13.40 9.55 6.84
C THR A 79 -12.07 10.18 7.25
N PHE A 80 -11.32 9.47 8.10
CA PHE A 80 -10.00 9.90 8.59
C PHE A 80 -8.83 9.08 8.03
N LYS A 81 -9.12 8.12 7.15
CA LYS A 81 -8.15 7.25 6.50
C LYS A 81 -8.50 7.09 5.03
N GLU A 82 -7.51 7.25 4.17
CA GLU A 82 -7.61 6.99 2.74
C GLU A 82 -6.37 6.24 2.25
N GLN A 83 -6.51 5.53 1.13
CA GLN A 83 -5.42 4.87 0.45
C GLN A 83 -5.32 5.40 -0.98
N GLN A 84 -4.10 5.74 -1.39
CA GLN A 84 -3.80 6.14 -2.76
C GLN A 84 -2.82 5.13 -3.36
N ILE A 85 -3.20 4.54 -4.48
CA ILE A 85 -2.35 3.67 -5.26
C ILE A 85 -1.67 4.53 -6.33
N ARG A 86 -0.34 4.53 -6.34
CA ARG A 86 0.49 5.24 -7.31
C ARG A 86 1.20 4.23 -8.18
N VAL A 87 0.96 4.30 -9.48
CA VAL A 87 1.64 3.46 -10.47
C VAL A 87 2.63 4.30 -11.24
N TYR A 88 3.86 3.81 -11.35
CA TYR A 88 4.99 4.41 -12.04
C TYR A 88 5.32 3.55 -13.26
N CYS A 89 5.69 4.20 -14.37
CA CYS A 89 6.30 3.52 -15.50
C CYS A 89 7.78 3.90 -15.55
N LYS A 90 8.67 2.91 -15.57
CA LYS A 90 10.12 3.15 -15.71
C LYS A 90 10.48 3.68 -17.11
N ARG A 91 9.64 3.38 -18.11
CA ARG A 91 9.80 3.81 -19.49
C ARG A 91 9.09 5.14 -19.73
N THR A 92 9.73 6.02 -20.50
CA THR A 92 9.28 7.40 -20.75
C THR A 92 8.88 7.65 -22.20
N ASP A 93 8.86 6.61 -23.05
CA ASP A 93 8.36 6.73 -24.41
C ASP A 93 6.84 6.96 -24.41
N GLU A 94 6.36 7.83 -25.31
CA GLU A 94 4.97 8.29 -25.33
C GLU A 94 3.99 7.13 -25.53
N THR A 95 4.33 6.18 -26.39
CA THR A 95 3.46 5.04 -26.72
C THR A 95 3.25 4.10 -25.54
N THR A 96 4.30 3.75 -24.80
CA THR A 96 4.13 2.93 -23.58
C THR A 96 3.45 3.70 -22.46
N LEU A 97 3.68 5.01 -22.36
CA LEU A 97 3.07 5.84 -21.33
C LEU A 97 1.57 6.04 -21.56
N GLU A 98 1.14 6.18 -22.81
CA GLU A 98 -0.28 6.19 -23.20
C GLU A 98 -0.94 4.83 -22.95
N ALA A 99 -0.29 3.74 -23.34
CA ALA A 99 -0.78 2.39 -23.08
C ALA A 99 -0.94 2.11 -21.57
N ALA A 100 0.06 2.51 -20.76
CA ALA A 100 0.01 2.37 -19.31
C ALA A 100 -1.09 3.23 -18.67
N LYS A 101 -1.29 4.47 -19.16
CA LYS A 101 -2.39 5.33 -18.71
C LYS A 101 -3.76 4.74 -19.06
N SER A 102 -3.90 4.11 -20.22
CA SER A 102 -5.14 3.45 -20.63
C SER A 102 -5.41 2.23 -19.75
N ALA A 103 -4.41 1.37 -19.54
CA ALA A 103 -4.53 0.16 -18.73
C ALA A 103 -4.81 0.45 -17.24
N PHE A 104 -4.41 1.61 -16.72
CA PHE A 104 -4.72 2.01 -15.33
C PHE A 104 -6.14 2.57 -15.17
N LYS A 105 -6.77 3.05 -16.25
CA LYS A 105 -8.11 3.64 -16.21
C LYS A 105 -9.23 2.60 -16.38
N GLU A 106 -8.93 1.46 -17.00
CA GLU A 106 -9.82 0.29 -17.08
C GLU A 106 -9.97 -0.40 -15.72
#